data_AF-A0A7K4GWF4-F1
#
_entry.id   AF-A0A7K4GWF4-F1
#
_cell.length_a   1.000
_cell.length_b   1.000
_cell.length_c   1.000
_cell.angle_alpha   90.00
_cell.angle_beta   90.00
_cell.angle_gamma   90.00
#
_symmetry.space_group_name_H-M   'P 1'
#
loop_
_entity.id
_entity.type
_entity.pdbx_description
1 polymer ?
#
loop_
_entity_poly.entity_id
_entity_poly.type
_entity_poly.pdbx_seq_one_letter_code
_entity_poly.pdbx_strand_id
1 'polypeptide(L)'
;MGYTTDFHGKFKLNKTLDNDTKVYLTRFNETRRMAFNVDSKYGIDGEFYVGHHWDFSGCFAGQVDRSYSGLMSYNCPPSTQPGLWCQWTPSDCGNYIEWDGGEKFYNYVEWLQYIIDNFLKPKGYSLTGDVHWQGESSNDMGVIVVQNNAVKTMDVNEHRKIKEVDAAVNGIINPEAEEIAQEDLEAAAAFYDNLKSGEFYE
;
A
#
# COMPACT_ATOMS: atom_id res chain seq x y z
N MET A 1 17.60 -8.91 -14.28
CA MET A 1 17.97 -7.62 -13.63
C MET A 1 16.66 -6.99 -13.17
N GLY A 2 16.57 -6.53 -11.94
CA GLY A 2 15.34 -5.93 -11.41
C GLY A 2 15.73 -4.89 -10.38
N TYR A 3 14.88 -3.88 -10.24
CA TYR A 3 15.09 -2.71 -9.42
C TYR A 3 14.53 -2.97 -8.02
N THR A 4 15.33 -2.72 -6.98
CA THR A 4 14.92 -2.89 -5.59
C THR A 4 14.56 -1.56 -4.95
N THR A 5 13.51 -1.58 -4.12
CA THR A 5 13.05 -0.45 -3.32
C THR A 5 12.88 -0.93 -1.90
N ASP A 6 13.49 -0.22 -0.97
CA ASP A 6 13.33 -0.46 0.46
C ASP A 6 12.27 0.50 1.03
N PHE A 7 11.45 0.00 1.95
CA PHE A 7 10.40 0.79 2.59
C PHE A 7 10.60 0.85 4.10
N HIS A 8 10.42 2.04 4.67
CA HIS A 8 10.59 2.29 6.09
C HIS A 8 9.41 3.05 6.66
N GLY A 9 8.73 2.43 7.63
CA GLY A 9 7.51 2.95 8.24
C GLY A 9 6.39 1.93 8.16
N LYS A 10 5.20 2.38 8.55
CA LYS A 10 3.99 1.57 8.48
C LYS A 10 2.76 2.47 8.54
N PHE A 11 1.68 1.99 7.95
CA PHE A 11 0.42 2.69 7.96
C PHE A 11 -0.47 2.18 9.07
N LYS A 12 -1.02 3.08 9.89
CA LYS A 12 -1.88 2.74 11.02
C LYS A 12 -3.33 2.62 10.58
N LEU A 13 -3.98 1.55 11.02
CA LEU A 13 -5.42 1.37 10.88
C LEU A 13 -6.16 2.11 12.01
N ASN A 14 -7.34 2.63 11.70
CA ASN A 14 -8.23 3.24 12.70
C ASN A 14 -8.75 2.25 13.76
N LYS A 15 -8.80 0.97 13.42
CA LYS A 15 -9.20 -0.13 14.31
C LYS A 15 -8.50 -1.42 13.87
N THR A 16 -8.32 -2.35 14.80
CA THR A 16 -7.70 -3.66 14.53
C THR A 16 -8.48 -4.43 13.46
N LEU A 17 -7.78 -5.06 12.51
CA LEU A 17 -8.40 -5.95 11.53
C LEU A 17 -9.14 -7.09 12.24
N ASP A 18 -10.31 -7.43 11.71
CA ASP A 18 -10.92 -8.71 12.06
C ASP A 18 -10.04 -9.86 11.56
N ASN A 19 -10.17 -11.01 12.23
CA ASN A 19 -9.30 -12.15 11.98
C ASN A 19 -9.41 -12.65 10.52
N ASP A 20 -10.59 -12.62 9.92
CA ASP A 20 -10.82 -13.11 8.57
C ASP A 20 -10.15 -12.19 7.54
N THR A 21 -10.28 -10.87 7.69
CA THR A 21 -9.58 -9.88 6.85
C THR A 21 -8.07 -10.00 6.99
N LYS A 22 -7.56 -10.15 8.22
CA LYS A 22 -6.12 -10.31 8.47
C LYS A 22 -5.59 -11.56 7.76
N VAL A 23 -6.20 -12.73 8.01
CA VAL A 23 -5.79 -14.00 7.39
C VAL A 23 -5.86 -13.92 5.86
N TYR A 24 -6.91 -13.29 5.33
CA TYR A 24 -7.05 -13.11 3.89
C TYR A 24 -5.94 -12.24 3.31
N LEU A 25 -5.68 -11.06 3.88
CA LEU A 25 -4.65 -10.14 3.38
C LEU A 25 -3.24 -10.75 3.49
N THR A 26 -2.95 -11.49 4.57
CA THR A 26 -1.70 -12.24 4.68
C THR A 26 -1.55 -13.24 3.53
N ARG A 27 -2.58 -14.05 3.23
CA ARG A 27 -2.53 -14.98 2.09
C ARG A 27 -2.46 -14.26 0.75
N PHE A 28 -3.13 -13.12 0.62
CA PHE A 28 -3.09 -12.30 -0.60
C PHE A 28 -1.67 -11.82 -0.89
N ASN A 29 -0.95 -11.39 0.14
CA ASN A 29 0.47 -11.02 0.08
C ASN A 29 1.38 -12.22 -0.23
N GLU A 30 1.18 -13.35 0.47
CA GLU A 30 2.01 -14.56 0.33
C GLU A 30 1.84 -15.30 -1.01
N THR A 31 0.84 -14.93 -1.82
CA THR A 31 0.54 -15.60 -3.09
C THR A 31 0.89 -14.75 -4.28
N ARG A 32 1.49 -15.37 -5.29
CA ARG A 32 1.68 -14.74 -6.57
C ARG A 32 0.35 -14.59 -7.29
N ARG A 33 0.04 -13.36 -7.67
CA ARG A 33 -1.22 -12.95 -8.26
C ARG A 33 -1.28 -13.32 -9.73
N MET A 34 -1.57 -14.58 -10.05
CA MET A 34 -1.77 -15.08 -11.42
C MET A 34 -3.26 -15.07 -11.79
N ALA A 35 -3.59 -14.86 -13.07
CA ALA A 35 -4.95 -14.98 -13.54
C ALA A 35 -5.42 -16.46 -13.53
N PHE A 36 -6.59 -16.70 -12.95
CA PHE A 36 -7.19 -18.03 -12.83
C PHE A 36 -8.64 -18.03 -13.33
N ASN A 37 -9.03 -19.12 -13.99
CA ASN A 37 -10.42 -19.43 -14.27
C ASN A 37 -11.00 -20.21 -13.09
N VAL A 38 -11.59 -19.47 -12.15
CA VAL A 38 -12.19 -19.97 -10.91
C VAL A 38 -13.64 -19.51 -10.79
N ASP A 39 -14.31 -19.93 -9.72
CA ASP A 39 -15.68 -19.48 -9.44
C ASP A 39 -15.79 -17.96 -9.44
N SER A 40 -16.83 -17.43 -10.09
CA SER A 40 -17.13 -16.01 -10.23
C SER A 40 -17.15 -15.20 -8.92
N LYS A 41 -17.36 -15.85 -7.76
CA LYS A 41 -17.25 -15.19 -6.45
C LYS A 41 -15.84 -14.64 -6.17
N TYR A 42 -14.82 -15.12 -6.87
CA TYR A 42 -13.45 -14.64 -6.78
C TYR A 42 -13.11 -13.56 -7.81
N GLY A 43 -14.10 -13.04 -8.52
CA GLY A 43 -13.93 -12.08 -9.60
C GLY A 43 -13.92 -12.75 -10.97
N ILE A 44 -13.53 -11.99 -12.00
CA ILE A 44 -13.55 -12.41 -13.40
C ILE A 44 -12.32 -13.27 -13.71
N ASP A 45 -11.15 -12.83 -13.24
CA ASP A 45 -9.85 -13.46 -13.50
C ASP A 45 -9.23 -14.06 -12.22
N GLY A 46 -10.05 -14.25 -11.18
CA GLY A 46 -9.60 -14.77 -9.87
C GLY A 46 -8.90 -13.72 -9.01
N GLU A 47 -9.25 -12.45 -9.17
CA GLU A 47 -8.79 -11.30 -8.39
C GLU A 47 -8.71 -11.61 -6.89
N PHE A 48 -9.76 -12.21 -6.35
CA PHE A 48 -9.89 -12.47 -4.92
C PHE A 48 -9.46 -13.89 -4.52
N TYR A 49 -8.96 -14.68 -5.47
CA TYR A 49 -8.50 -16.04 -5.22
C TYR A 49 -7.12 -16.04 -4.56
N VAL A 50 -7.02 -16.62 -3.36
CA VAL A 50 -5.77 -16.76 -2.60
C VAL A 50 -5.42 -18.24 -2.35
N GLY A 51 -6.09 -19.14 -3.08
CA GLY A 51 -5.98 -20.59 -2.93
C GLY A 51 -6.55 -21.14 -1.63
N HIS A 52 -6.87 -22.44 -1.64
CA HIS A 52 -7.01 -23.22 -0.42
C HIS A 52 -5.66 -23.84 -0.04
N HIS A 53 -5.51 -24.20 1.24
CA HIS A 53 -4.28 -24.81 1.79
C HIS A 53 -3.76 -25.99 0.95
N TRP A 54 -4.66 -26.73 0.29
CA TRP A 54 -4.34 -27.86 -0.56
C TRP A 54 -3.97 -27.47 -2.00
N ASP A 55 -4.55 -26.39 -2.54
CA ASP A 55 -4.36 -26.00 -3.96
C ASP A 55 -2.92 -25.59 -4.24
N PHE A 56 -2.24 -25.06 -3.22
CA PHE A 56 -0.87 -24.57 -3.30
C PHE A 56 0.12 -25.41 -2.46
N SER A 57 -0.31 -26.56 -1.96
CA SER A 57 0.56 -27.44 -1.16
C SER A 57 1.78 -27.84 -1.98
N GLY A 58 2.97 -27.51 -1.47
CA GLY A 58 4.25 -27.77 -2.17
C GLY A 58 4.62 -26.75 -3.25
N CYS A 59 3.81 -25.73 -3.48
CA CYS A 59 4.08 -24.65 -4.44
C CYS A 59 4.64 -23.42 -3.71
N PHE A 60 5.78 -22.89 -4.16
CA PHE A 60 6.35 -21.68 -3.57
C PHE A 60 5.48 -20.46 -3.88
N ALA A 61 4.93 -19.81 -2.85
CA ALA A 61 4.06 -18.64 -2.95
C ALA A 61 2.86 -18.81 -3.91
N GLY A 62 2.21 -19.99 -3.88
CA GLY A 62 1.05 -20.27 -4.71
C GLY A 62 1.33 -20.44 -6.21
N GLN A 63 2.60 -20.57 -6.61
CA GLN A 63 3.00 -20.76 -8.00
C GLN A 63 2.78 -22.20 -8.45
N VAL A 64 1.56 -22.48 -8.94
CA VAL A 64 1.20 -23.76 -9.55
C VAL A 64 1.92 -23.99 -10.88
N ASP A 65 2.02 -25.25 -11.31
CA ASP A 65 2.57 -25.59 -12.62
C ASP A 65 1.76 -24.95 -13.77
N ARG A 66 2.43 -24.68 -14.89
CA ARG A 66 1.78 -24.13 -16.10
C ARG A 66 0.71 -25.05 -16.68
N SER A 67 0.74 -26.34 -16.36
CA SER A 67 -0.27 -27.33 -16.75
C SER A 67 -1.47 -27.38 -15.80
N TYR A 68 -1.55 -26.52 -14.78
CA TYR A 68 -2.67 -26.50 -13.85
C TYR A 68 -3.96 -26.08 -14.58
N SER A 69 -5.02 -26.90 -14.48
CA SER A 69 -6.23 -26.79 -15.32
C SER A 69 -7.06 -25.52 -15.11
N GLY A 70 -6.81 -24.76 -14.04
CA GLY A 70 -7.45 -23.46 -13.79
C GLY A 70 -6.57 -22.24 -14.10
N LEU A 71 -5.28 -22.42 -14.42
CA LEU A 71 -4.37 -21.30 -14.66
C LEU A 71 -4.59 -20.73 -16.07
N MET A 72 -4.94 -19.45 -16.16
CA MET A 72 -5.14 -18.79 -17.45
C MET A 72 -3.82 -18.22 -17.97
N SER A 73 -3.07 -17.54 -17.11
CA SER A 73 -1.77 -16.98 -17.48
C SER A 73 -0.81 -17.03 -16.31
N TYR A 74 0.30 -17.75 -16.50
CA TYR A 74 1.36 -17.84 -15.51
C TYR A 74 2.04 -16.49 -15.27
N ASN A 75 2.10 -15.56 -16.21
CA ASN A 75 2.86 -14.31 -16.05
C ASN A 75 2.01 -13.05 -16.16
N CYS A 76 0.68 -13.19 -16.08
CA CYS A 76 -0.23 -12.05 -16.08
C CYS A 76 -1.09 -12.09 -14.83
N PRO A 77 -1.22 -10.95 -14.12
CA PRO A 77 -2.17 -10.86 -13.04
C PRO A 77 -3.61 -10.77 -13.55
N PRO A 78 -4.60 -10.93 -12.65
CA PRO A 78 -5.97 -10.52 -12.91
C PRO A 78 -6.02 -9.09 -13.47
N SER A 79 -6.92 -8.82 -14.41
CA SER A 79 -6.94 -7.57 -15.18
C SER A 79 -7.11 -6.29 -14.34
N THR A 80 -7.66 -6.40 -13.14
CA THR A 80 -7.85 -5.27 -12.21
C THR A 80 -6.69 -5.10 -11.22
N GLN A 81 -5.70 -5.99 -11.23
CA GLN A 81 -4.60 -5.97 -10.27
C GLN A 81 -3.37 -5.26 -10.81
N PRO A 82 -2.68 -4.45 -9.98
CA PRO A 82 -1.49 -3.71 -10.42
C PRO A 82 -0.32 -4.58 -10.88
N GLY A 83 -0.21 -5.82 -10.41
CA GLY A 83 0.92 -6.68 -10.74
C GLY A 83 0.78 -8.11 -10.23
N LEU A 84 1.88 -8.84 -10.26
CA LEU A 84 1.95 -10.25 -9.81
C LEU A 84 2.26 -10.39 -8.32
N TRP A 85 2.78 -9.34 -7.68
CA TRP A 85 3.29 -9.39 -6.32
C TRP A 85 2.83 -8.16 -5.54
N CYS A 86 2.02 -8.38 -4.51
CA CYS A 86 1.62 -7.35 -3.57
C CYS A 86 2.39 -7.56 -2.27
N GLN A 87 3.33 -6.67 -1.95
CA GLN A 87 4.22 -6.80 -0.79
C GLN A 87 3.77 -5.96 0.42
N TRP A 88 2.56 -5.38 0.35
CA TRP A 88 1.87 -4.85 1.52
C TRP A 88 1.19 -5.99 2.28
N THR A 89 1.44 -6.07 3.58
CA THR A 89 0.93 -7.12 4.45
C THR A 89 0.42 -6.52 5.77
N PRO A 90 -0.62 -7.09 6.41
CA PRO A 90 -1.01 -6.65 7.74
C PRO A 90 0.01 -7.08 8.79
N SER A 91 0.24 -6.25 9.78
CA SER A 91 1.12 -6.60 10.89
C SER A 91 0.56 -7.75 11.74
N ASP A 92 1.42 -8.39 12.53
CA ASP A 92 1.03 -9.50 13.42
C ASP A 92 -0.09 -9.14 14.41
N CYS A 93 -0.16 -7.88 14.85
CA CYS A 93 -1.22 -7.40 15.73
C CYS A 93 -2.46 -6.90 14.98
N GLY A 94 -2.45 -6.85 13.64
CA GLY A 94 -3.58 -6.41 12.81
C GLY A 94 -3.89 -4.91 12.92
N ASN A 95 -2.96 -4.11 13.46
CA ASN A 95 -3.16 -2.66 13.66
C ASN A 95 -2.47 -1.81 12.57
N TYR A 96 -1.64 -2.43 11.73
CA TYR A 96 -0.87 -1.75 10.72
C TYR A 96 -0.89 -2.51 9.39
N ILE A 97 -0.64 -1.78 8.30
CA ILE A 97 -0.21 -2.32 7.02
C ILE A 97 1.24 -1.90 6.82
N GLU A 98 2.11 -2.85 6.47
CA GLU A 98 3.55 -2.64 6.33
C GLU A 98 4.12 -3.45 5.16
N TRP A 99 5.32 -3.08 4.72
CA TRP A 99 6.03 -3.82 3.68
C TRP A 99 6.60 -5.11 4.26
N ASP A 100 6.47 -6.21 3.53
CA ASP A 100 6.92 -7.54 3.96
C ASP A 100 8.45 -7.76 3.88
N GLY A 101 9.20 -6.77 3.40
CA GLY A 101 10.65 -6.86 3.21
C GLY A 101 11.08 -7.54 1.91
N GLY A 102 10.14 -7.88 1.02
CA GLY A 102 10.41 -8.52 -0.25
C GLY A 102 10.96 -7.55 -1.29
N GLU A 103 11.94 -8.00 -2.07
CA GLU A 103 12.53 -7.19 -3.15
C GLU A 103 11.57 -6.94 -4.31
N LYS A 104 11.89 -5.94 -5.14
CA LYS A 104 11.24 -5.66 -6.45
C LYS A 104 9.75 -5.38 -6.35
N PHE A 105 9.39 -4.52 -5.39
CA PHE A 105 8.01 -4.10 -5.20
C PHE A 105 7.55 -3.08 -6.26
N TYR A 106 7.17 -3.54 -7.45
CA TYR A 106 6.60 -2.65 -8.46
C TYR A 106 5.16 -2.27 -8.12
N ASN A 107 4.74 -1.08 -8.57
CA ASN A 107 3.38 -0.55 -8.42
C ASN A 107 2.93 -0.49 -6.95
N TYR A 108 3.84 -0.14 -6.05
CA TYR A 108 3.58 -0.14 -4.61
C TYR A 108 2.46 0.83 -4.20
N VAL A 109 2.29 1.97 -4.90
CA VAL A 109 1.21 2.93 -4.65
C VAL A 109 -0.14 2.33 -5.08
N GLU A 110 -0.18 1.78 -6.29
CA GLU A 110 -1.37 1.18 -6.88
C GLU A 110 -1.81 -0.05 -6.08
N TRP A 111 -0.87 -0.84 -5.57
CA TRP A 111 -1.17 -1.95 -4.67
C TRP A 111 -1.75 -1.50 -3.35
N LEU A 112 -1.24 -0.41 -2.77
CA LEU A 112 -1.78 0.15 -1.54
C LEU A 112 -3.22 0.63 -1.77
N GLN A 113 -3.46 1.35 -2.86
CA GLN A 113 -4.79 1.81 -3.27
C GLN A 113 -5.73 0.63 -3.52
N TYR A 114 -5.26 -0.42 -4.20
CA TYR A 114 -6.03 -1.64 -4.44
C TYR A 114 -6.48 -2.31 -3.14
N ILE A 115 -5.59 -2.43 -2.15
CA ILE A 115 -5.94 -2.99 -0.83
C ILE A 115 -6.98 -2.11 -0.12
N ILE A 116 -6.77 -0.79 -0.17
CA ILE A 116 -7.69 0.18 0.43
C ILE A 116 -9.09 0.02 -0.16
N ASP A 117 -9.23 0.04 -1.48
CA ASP A 117 -10.54 0.06 -2.13
C ASP A 117 -11.27 -1.28 -2.10
N ASN A 118 -10.55 -2.39 -2.19
CA ASN A 118 -11.17 -3.72 -2.28
C ASN A 118 -11.37 -4.40 -0.92
N PHE A 119 -10.52 -4.11 0.07
CA PHE A 119 -10.51 -4.88 1.32
C PHE A 119 -10.74 -4.03 2.57
N LEU A 120 -10.16 -2.84 2.65
CA LEU A 120 -10.21 -2.02 3.87
C LEU A 120 -11.46 -1.13 3.90
N LYS A 121 -11.62 -0.26 2.91
CA LYS A 121 -12.70 0.73 2.82
C LYS A 121 -14.09 0.10 2.84
N PRO A 122 -14.39 -1.01 2.12
CA PRO A 122 -15.70 -1.66 2.18
C PRO A 122 -16.09 -2.17 3.57
N LYS A 123 -15.10 -2.42 4.44
CA LYS A 123 -15.29 -2.88 5.82
C LYS A 123 -15.16 -1.74 6.86
N GLY A 124 -15.09 -0.50 6.39
CA GLY A 124 -14.99 0.69 7.23
C GLY A 124 -13.66 0.82 7.97
N TYR A 125 -12.58 0.26 7.41
CA TYR A 125 -11.22 0.55 7.86
C TYR A 125 -10.71 1.81 7.17
N SER A 126 -9.96 2.61 7.92
CA SER A 126 -9.20 3.72 7.37
C SER A 126 -7.74 3.62 7.75
N LEU A 127 -6.90 3.99 6.79
CA LEU A 127 -5.46 3.91 6.87
C LEU A 127 -4.88 5.33 6.91
N THR A 128 -3.91 5.55 7.80
CA THR A 128 -3.18 6.82 7.91
C THR A 128 -1.74 6.55 8.34
N GLY A 129 -0.77 7.21 7.70
CA GLY A 129 0.64 7.13 8.07
C GLY A 129 1.55 7.48 6.91
N ASP A 130 2.84 7.52 7.21
CA ASP A 130 3.89 7.89 6.26
C ASP A 130 4.85 6.71 6.14
N VAL A 131 5.22 6.35 4.91
CA VAL A 131 6.24 5.34 4.61
C VAL A 131 7.26 5.93 3.67
N HIS A 132 8.51 5.99 4.12
CA HIS A 132 9.63 6.38 3.28
C HIS A 132 9.99 5.23 2.36
N TRP A 133 10.35 5.54 1.12
CA TRP A 133 10.88 4.58 0.17
C TRP A 133 12.22 5.06 -0.37
N GLN A 134 13.11 4.11 -0.62
CA GLN A 134 14.46 4.35 -1.16
C GLN A 134 14.73 3.34 -2.26
N GLY A 135 14.94 3.85 -3.47
CA GLY A 135 15.40 3.12 -4.63
C GLY A 135 16.90 2.87 -4.64
N GLU A 136 17.41 2.35 -5.76
CA GLU A 136 18.84 2.01 -5.92
C GLU A 136 19.77 3.23 -5.99
N SER A 137 19.22 4.43 -6.27
CA SER A 137 19.98 5.67 -6.35
C SER A 137 19.67 6.60 -5.19
N SER A 138 20.65 7.33 -4.67
CA SER A 138 20.50 8.22 -3.51
C SER A 138 19.44 9.33 -3.67
N ASN A 139 19.10 9.68 -4.91
CA ASN A 139 18.10 10.71 -5.21
C ASN A 139 16.74 10.11 -5.60
N ASP A 140 16.66 8.78 -5.62
CA ASP A 140 15.47 8.02 -5.96
C ASP A 140 14.82 7.60 -4.65
N MET A 141 14.18 8.56 -4.02
CA MET A 141 13.61 8.43 -2.69
C MET A 141 12.39 9.32 -2.56
N GLY A 142 11.49 8.96 -1.66
CA GLY A 142 10.29 9.74 -1.43
C GLY A 142 9.51 9.22 -0.24
N VAL A 143 8.31 9.76 -0.07
CA VAL A 143 7.39 9.38 1.00
C VAL A 143 6.03 9.07 0.40
N ILE A 144 5.48 7.91 0.75
CA ILE A 144 4.07 7.59 0.58
C ILE A 144 3.35 8.12 1.81
N VAL A 145 2.48 9.09 1.61
CA VAL A 145 1.63 9.67 2.64
C VAL A 145 0.23 9.14 2.43
N VAL A 146 -0.33 8.53 3.48
CA VAL A 146 -1.72 8.12 3.50
C VAL A 146 -2.44 8.90 4.58
N GLN A 147 -3.56 9.52 4.25
CA GLN A 147 -4.46 10.13 5.22
C GLN A 147 -5.90 9.70 4.94
N ASN A 148 -6.50 8.98 5.89
CA ASN A 148 -7.88 8.51 5.78
C ASN A 148 -8.18 7.84 4.42
N ASN A 149 -7.33 6.90 4.01
CA ASN A 149 -7.39 6.15 2.75
C ASN A 149 -7.05 6.94 1.47
N ALA A 150 -6.74 8.24 1.55
CA ALA A 150 -6.17 8.96 0.41
C ALA A 150 -4.66 8.77 0.38
N VAL A 151 -4.13 8.32 -0.75
CA VAL A 151 -2.71 7.96 -0.94
C VAL A 151 -2.05 9.01 -1.85
N LYS A 152 -0.86 9.48 -1.47
CA LYS A 152 -0.04 10.37 -2.30
C LYS A 152 1.44 10.10 -2.10
N THR A 153 2.24 10.31 -3.14
CA THR A 153 3.70 10.35 -3.04
C THR A 153 4.20 11.78 -3.11
N MET A 154 5.33 12.04 -2.46
CA MET A 154 6.02 13.34 -2.50
C MET A 154 7.50 13.23 -2.18
N ASP A 155 8.25 14.29 -2.47
CA ASP A 155 9.66 14.40 -2.15
C ASP A 155 9.88 14.44 -0.63
N VAL A 156 11.03 13.92 -0.18
CA VAL A 156 11.36 13.84 1.24
C VAL A 156 11.49 15.22 1.89
N ASN A 157 11.96 16.24 1.16
CA ASN A 157 12.08 17.59 1.70
C ASN A 157 10.72 18.29 1.78
N GLU A 158 9.84 18.07 0.80
CA GLU A 158 8.46 18.57 0.85
C GLU A 158 7.71 17.98 2.05
N HIS A 159 7.81 16.67 2.24
CA HIS A 159 7.25 15.99 3.41
C HIS A 159 7.78 16.57 4.72
N ARG A 160 9.11 16.74 4.84
CA ARG A 160 9.74 17.30 6.04
C ARG A 160 9.16 18.66 6.42
N LYS A 161 9.03 19.57 5.45
CA LYS A 161 8.45 20.91 5.67
C LYS A 161 7.02 20.82 6.19
N ILE A 162 6.19 19.98 5.59
CA ILE A 162 4.80 19.78 6.04
C ILE A 162 4.78 19.27 7.49
N LYS A 163 5.65 18.33 7.85
CA LYS A 163 5.72 17.81 9.23
C LYS A 163 6.21 18.85 10.24
N GLU A 164 7.13 19.73 9.85
CA GLU A 164 7.58 20.86 10.68
C GLU A 164 6.44 21.84 10.95
N VAL A 165 5.69 22.20 9.91
CA VAL A 165 4.49 23.04 10.01
C VAL A 165 3.45 22.39 10.94
N ASP A 166 3.12 21.11 10.73
CA ASP A 166 2.17 20.40 11.58
C ASP A 166 2.61 20.36 13.05
N ALA A 167 3.90 20.13 13.30
CA ALA A 167 4.44 20.05 14.65
C ALA A 167 4.35 21.41 15.35
N ALA A 168 4.62 22.50 14.65
CA ALA A 168 4.49 23.84 15.20
C ALA A 168 3.02 24.25 15.42
N VAL A 169 2.12 23.96 14.47
CA VAL A 169 0.67 24.24 14.61
C VAL A 169 0.06 23.48 15.79
N ASN A 170 0.50 22.23 16.03
CA ASN A 170 0.05 21.43 17.16
C ASN A 170 0.77 21.75 18.48
N GLY A 171 1.63 22.78 18.52
CA GLY A 171 2.37 23.18 19.73
C GLY A 171 3.41 22.17 20.21
N ILE A 172 3.84 21.25 19.33
CA ILE A 172 4.86 20.24 19.62
C ILE A 172 6.27 20.86 19.55
N ILE A 173 6.46 21.86 18.69
CA ILE A 173 7.65 22.70 18.59
C ILE A 173 7.24 24.11 19.03
N ASN A 174 8.10 24.83 19.77
CA ASN A 174 7.84 26.22 20.12
C ASN A 174 7.97 27.10 18.86
N PRO A 175 6.87 27.67 18.31
CA PRO A 175 6.92 28.50 17.11
C PRO A 175 7.61 29.85 17.35
N GLU A 176 7.91 30.23 18.60
CA GLU A 176 8.62 31.47 18.91
C GLU A 176 10.11 31.47 18.49
N ALA A 177 10.65 30.33 18.01
CA ALA A 177 12.04 30.24 17.56
C ALA A 177 12.24 30.58 16.07
N GLU A 178 11.19 30.49 15.24
CA GLU A 178 11.21 30.82 13.80
C GLU A 178 9.77 31.10 13.35
N GLU A 179 9.50 32.32 12.88
CA GLU A 179 8.20 32.67 12.28
C GLU A 179 8.00 31.81 11.02
N ILE A 180 7.10 30.82 11.08
CA ILE A 180 6.76 30.00 9.92
C ILE A 180 6.20 30.91 8.83
N ALA A 181 6.78 30.86 7.64
CA ALA A 181 6.30 31.68 6.53
C ALA A 181 4.84 31.32 6.21
N GLN A 182 4.02 32.34 5.97
CA GLN A 182 2.62 32.17 5.54
C GLN A 182 2.49 31.25 4.31
N GLU A 183 3.49 31.31 3.41
CA GLU A 183 3.57 30.44 2.23
C GLU A 183 3.69 28.95 2.60
N ASP A 184 4.43 28.61 3.65
CA ASP A 184 4.58 27.21 4.10
C ASP A 184 3.29 26.68 4.74
N LEU A 185 2.56 27.55 5.48
CA LEU A 185 1.24 27.23 6.03
C LEU A 185 0.22 26.96 4.91
N GLU A 186 0.22 27.81 3.87
CA GLU A 186 -0.65 27.66 2.70
C GLU A 186 -0.31 26.41 1.90
N ALA A 187 0.98 26.09 1.73
CA ALA A 187 1.42 24.88 1.05
C ALA A 187 0.98 23.61 1.80
N ALA A 188 1.10 23.57 3.13
CA ALA A 188 0.64 22.46 3.95
C ALA A 188 -0.90 22.32 3.90
N ALA A 189 -1.63 23.43 3.98
CA ALA A 189 -3.09 23.43 3.86
C ALA A 189 -3.54 22.91 2.49
N ALA A 190 -2.94 23.41 1.41
CA ALA A 190 -3.22 22.96 0.04
C ALA A 190 -2.91 21.47 -0.14
N PHE A 191 -1.81 20.96 0.45
CA PHE A 191 -1.51 19.54 0.43
C PHE A 191 -2.65 18.70 1.04
N TYR A 192 -3.12 19.08 2.22
CA TYR A 192 -4.18 18.36 2.91
C TYR A 192 -5.54 18.47 2.22
N ASP A 193 -5.85 19.62 1.62
CA ASP A 193 -7.08 19.79 0.86
C ASP A 193 -7.06 18.97 -0.44
N ASN A 194 -5.90 18.88 -1.09
CA ASN A 194 -5.70 18.00 -2.24
C ASN A 194 -5.85 16.52 -1.86
N LEU A 195 -5.37 16.14 -0.68
CA LEU A 195 -5.47 14.78 -0.18
C LEU A 195 -6.93 14.40 0.16
N LYS A 196 -7.73 15.34 0.69
CA LYS A 196 -9.14 15.12 1.04
C LYS A 196 -10.09 15.10 -0.16
N SER A 197 -9.84 15.97 -1.14
CA SER A 197 -10.71 16.13 -2.31
C SER A 197 -10.66 14.94 -3.26
N GLY A 198 -9.57 14.15 -3.22
CA GLY A 198 -9.34 13.07 -4.19
C GLY A 198 -9.25 13.59 -5.63
N GLU A 199 -9.08 14.91 -5.81
CA GLU A 199 -9.17 15.61 -7.09
C GLU A 199 -7.94 15.44 -7.97
N PHE A 200 -7.27 14.28 -8.09
CA PHE A 200 -6.07 14.24 -8.93
C PHE A 200 -5.89 12.94 -9.74
N TYR A 201 -6.15 13.08 -11.03
CA TYR A 201 -5.37 12.50 -12.12
C TYR A 201 -4.87 13.66 -12.99
N GLU A 202 -3.55 13.77 -13.18
CA GLU A 202 -2.90 13.96 -14.48
C GLU A 202 -1.47 13.41 -14.40
#